data_AF-A0A9D4X6D9-F1
#
_entry.id   AF-A0A9D4X6D9-F1
#
_cell.length_a   1.000
_cell.length_b   1.000
_cell.length_c   1.000
_cell.angle_alpha   90.00
_cell.angle_beta   90.00
_cell.angle_gamma   90.00
#
_symmetry.space_group_name_H-M   'P 1'
#
loop_
_entity.id
_entity.type
_entity.pdbx_description
1 polymer ?
#
loop_
_entity_poly.entity_id
_entity_poly.type
_entity_poly.pdbx_seq_one_letter_code
_entity_poly.pdbx_strand_id
1 'polypeptide(L)'
;NKFNWPLYQNVVVSSSEETTPILGSLSSINLKVINNLASNFMAHPEDNIVWFVESCNDSELSKTLFFFVLLQSLLLVKSKGDGFSALFKSVFPILKAELESLVNAGDFLLDEFNSEMLDWDCSSFFDHLLYANLRPLNAKVMVCIFWRLISALMSAESFGNRLDDSMIKDLFVFFASSKFKHAFREHLHFLAAQCSVSPSRLLSKFFTDEGVPAAVQVESLQCYAFLCSLSQDKWQTELLAEFPS
;
A
#
# COMPACT_ATOMS: atom_id res chain seq x y z
N ASN A 1 -11.56 23.69 17.41
CA ASN A 1 -10.32 23.40 18.17
C ASN A 1 -9.14 23.39 17.21
N LYS A 2 -8.29 24.43 17.28
CA LYS A 2 -7.02 24.49 16.54
C LYS A 2 -6.07 23.50 17.20
N PHE A 3 -5.76 22.39 16.53
CA PHE A 3 -4.77 21.44 17.03
C PHE A 3 -3.39 22.08 16.89
N ASN A 4 -2.79 22.41 18.05
CA ASN A 4 -1.46 22.97 18.15
C ASN A 4 -0.48 21.80 18.28
N TRP A 5 0.31 21.57 17.23
CA TRP A 5 1.26 20.46 17.17
C TRP A 5 2.48 20.74 18.06
N PRO A 6 2.88 19.83 18.98
CA PRO A 6 3.99 20.08 19.90
C PRO A 6 5.35 20.25 19.22
N LEU A 7 5.58 19.69 18.02
CA LEU A 7 6.88 19.83 17.34
C LEU A 7 7.14 21.23 16.79
N TYR A 8 6.14 22.12 16.71
CA TYR A 8 6.30 23.48 16.17
C TYR A 8 6.38 24.58 17.23
N GLN A 9 6.25 24.27 18.52
CA GLN A 9 6.28 25.31 19.58
C GLN A 9 7.65 26.00 19.74
N ASN A 10 8.72 25.41 19.22
CA ASN A 10 10.09 25.92 19.37
C ASN A 10 10.60 26.71 18.15
N VAL A 11 9.81 26.88 17.09
CA VAL A 11 10.22 27.73 15.97
C VAL A 11 9.72 29.14 16.26
N VAL A 12 10.55 29.93 16.92
CA VAL A 12 10.31 31.37 17.16
C VAL A 12 10.07 32.04 15.81
N VAL A 13 8.81 32.39 15.52
CA VAL A 13 8.44 33.22 14.38
C VAL A 13 8.83 34.65 14.73
N SER A 14 9.98 35.10 14.23
CA SER A 14 10.29 36.51 14.15
C SER A 14 9.35 37.15 13.13
N SER A 15 8.48 38.02 13.62
CA SER A 15 7.45 38.74 12.87
C SER A 15 8.06 39.61 11.75
N SER A 16 7.64 39.36 10.51
CA SER A 16 7.53 40.39 9.48
C SER A 16 6.40 39.98 8.53
N GLU A 17 5.49 40.92 8.30
CA GLU A 17 4.29 40.77 7.47
C GLU A 17 4.67 40.40 6.03
N GLU A 18 4.15 39.27 5.54
CA GLU A 18 3.59 39.10 4.19
C GLU A 18 2.92 37.72 4.10
N THR A 19 1.61 37.74 3.86
CA THR A 19 0.69 36.60 3.86
C THR A 19 0.74 35.81 2.55
N THR A 20 1.34 34.60 2.62
CA THR A 20 1.20 33.33 1.83
C THR A 20 2.50 32.78 1.21
N PRO A 21 2.79 31.46 1.32
CA PRO A 21 2.48 30.56 2.43
C PRO A 21 3.73 29.79 2.94
N ILE A 22 3.82 29.70 4.26
CA ILE A 22 4.70 28.80 5.04
C ILE A 22 4.42 27.31 4.71
N LEU A 23 3.35 27.01 3.96
CA LEU A 23 2.92 25.67 3.56
C LEU A 23 4.00 24.86 2.83
N GLY A 24 4.70 25.48 1.88
CA GLY A 24 5.81 24.83 1.15
C GLY A 24 7.02 24.52 2.05
N SER A 25 7.28 25.36 3.04
CA SER A 25 8.35 25.10 4.01
C SER A 25 7.96 24.02 5.03
N LEU A 26 6.68 23.94 5.42
CA LEU A 26 6.18 22.88 6.31
C LEU A 26 6.13 21.52 5.62
N SER A 27 5.70 21.47 4.35
CA SER A 27 5.70 20.26 3.52
C SER A 27 7.11 19.69 3.39
N SER A 28 8.11 20.53 3.09
CA SER A 28 9.50 20.10 3.00
C SER A 28 10.12 19.69 4.35
N ILE A 29 9.78 20.37 5.45
CA ILE A 29 10.17 19.97 6.81
C ILE A 29 9.57 18.61 7.17
N ASN A 30 8.27 18.42 6.91
CA ASN A 30 7.58 17.15 7.16
C ASN A 30 8.21 16.01 6.36
N LEU A 31 8.52 16.24 5.08
CA LEU A 31 9.19 15.24 4.25
C LEU A 31 10.54 14.86 4.85
N LYS A 32 11.34 15.84 5.30
CA LYS A 32 12.65 15.58 5.91
C LYS A 32 12.53 14.78 7.21
N VAL A 33 11.55 15.10 8.05
CA VAL A 33 11.29 14.34 9.29
C VAL A 33 10.86 12.92 8.96
N ILE A 34 9.91 12.75 8.04
CA ILE A 34 9.42 11.45 7.61
C ILE A 34 10.55 10.61 6.98
N ASN A 35 11.42 11.21 6.17
CA ASN A 35 12.60 10.54 5.60
C ASN A 35 13.55 10.01 6.67
N ASN A 36 13.82 10.82 7.71
CA ASN A 36 14.68 10.40 8.82
C ASN A 36 14.03 9.27 9.62
N LEU A 37 12.73 9.39 9.93
CA LEU A 37 11.98 8.34 10.63
C LEU A 37 11.93 7.04 9.83
N ALA A 38 11.67 7.12 8.53
CA ALA A 38 11.64 5.97 7.63
C ALA A 38 13.00 5.27 7.53
N SER A 39 14.10 6.05 7.49
CA SER A 39 15.46 5.50 7.48
C SER A 39 15.79 4.78 8.79
N ASN A 40 15.41 5.35 9.93
CA ASN A 40 15.58 4.72 11.24
C ASN A 40 14.70 3.46 11.39
N PHE A 41 13.45 3.53 10.93
CA PHE A 41 12.53 2.41 10.94
C PHE A 41 13.11 1.21 10.17
N MET A 42 13.68 1.47 8.99
CA MET A 42 14.29 0.45 8.14
C MET A 42 15.59 -0.15 8.68
N ALA A 43 16.23 0.45 9.68
CA ALA A 43 17.45 -0.11 10.29
C ALA A 43 17.16 -1.40 11.06
N HIS A 44 16.01 -1.48 11.73
CA HIS A 44 15.58 -2.63 12.55
C HIS A 44 14.07 -2.81 12.44
N PRO A 45 13.53 -3.21 11.26
CA PRO A 45 12.10 -3.19 11.01
C PRO A 45 11.34 -4.00 12.07
N GLU A 46 11.75 -5.25 12.33
CA GLU A 46 11.13 -6.20 13.28
C GLU A 46 10.96 -5.61 14.69
N ASP A 47 12.01 -5.01 15.24
CA ASP A 47 11.96 -4.37 16.58
C ASP A 47 11.05 -3.13 16.58
N ASN A 48 11.03 -2.38 15.47
CA ASN A 48 10.26 -1.15 15.34
C ASN A 48 8.77 -1.40 15.10
N ILE A 49 8.36 -2.61 14.68
CA ILE A 49 6.94 -2.96 14.46
C ILE A 49 6.15 -3.05 15.75
N VAL A 50 6.75 -3.54 16.84
CA VAL A 50 6.05 -3.57 18.14
C VAL A 50 5.70 -2.14 18.56
N TRP A 51 6.67 -1.23 18.44
CA TRP A 51 6.46 0.18 18.71
C TRP A 51 5.45 0.83 17.75
N PHE A 52 5.43 0.39 16.48
CA PHE A 52 4.45 0.80 15.47
C PHE A 52 3.02 0.43 15.86
N VAL A 53 2.79 -0.82 16.30
CA VAL A 53 1.46 -1.31 16.70
C VAL A 53 0.97 -0.58 17.94
N GLU A 54 1.82 -0.46 18.95
CA GLU A 54 1.46 0.24 20.20
C GLU A 54 1.08 1.70 19.93
N SER A 55 1.85 2.37 19.08
CA SER A 55 1.64 3.79 18.82
C SER A 55 0.49 4.07 17.83
N CYS A 56 0.18 3.16 16.89
CA CYS A 56 -1.01 3.25 16.04
C CYS A 56 -2.32 3.14 16.84
N ASN A 57 -2.29 2.46 17.99
CA ASN A 57 -3.44 2.30 18.88
C ASN A 57 -3.66 3.50 19.83
N ASP A 58 -2.68 4.39 19.96
CA ASP A 58 -2.75 5.53 20.90
C ASP A 58 -3.58 6.71 20.35
N SER A 59 -3.37 7.10 19.09
CA SER A 59 -4.14 8.18 18.46
C SER A 59 -4.19 8.06 16.92
N GLU A 60 -5.23 8.65 16.30
CA GLU A 60 -5.33 8.75 14.83
C GLU A 60 -4.16 9.53 14.22
N LEU A 61 -3.62 10.53 14.93
CA LEU A 61 -2.45 11.29 14.46
C LEU A 61 -1.19 10.43 14.44
N SER A 62 -0.95 9.66 15.50
CA SER A 62 0.16 8.71 15.57
C SER A 62 0.05 7.73 14.41
N LYS A 63 -1.15 7.15 14.21
CA LYS A 63 -1.44 6.25 13.08
C LYS A 63 -1.16 6.88 11.72
N THR A 64 -1.60 8.12 11.49
CA THR A 64 -1.30 8.87 10.26
C THR A 64 0.21 9.01 10.04
N LEU A 65 0.96 9.41 11.06
CA LEU A 65 2.41 9.54 10.99
C LEU A 65 3.05 8.20 10.61
N PHE A 66 2.59 7.09 11.19
CA PHE A 66 3.09 5.77 10.89
C PHE A 66 2.84 5.34 9.45
N PHE A 67 1.66 5.61 8.89
CA PHE A 67 1.41 5.35 7.48
C PHE A 67 2.34 6.17 6.57
N PHE A 68 2.65 7.42 6.92
CA PHE A 68 3.66 8.19 6.20
C PHE A 68 5.06 7.61 6.31
N VAL A 69 5.48 7.20 7.51
CA VAL A 69 6.77 6.54 7.72
C VAL A 69 6.85 5.26 6.89
N LEU A 70 5.81 4.42 6.90
CA LEU A 70 5.77 3.18 6.14
C LEU A 70 5.76 3.41 4.63
N LEU A 71 4.94 4.35 4.14
CA LEU A 71 4.94 4.73 2.72
C LEU A 71 6.33 5.18 2.29
N GLN A 72 6.99 6.03 3.08
CA GLN A 72 8.33 6.49 2.78
C GLN A 72 9.37 5.38 2.89
N SER A 73 9.25 4.47 3.87
CA SER A 73 10.12 3.31 3.98
C SER A 73 10.03 2.44 2.73
N LEU A 74 8.83 2.19 2.20
CA LEU A 74 8.64 1.44 0.95
C LEU A 74 9.24 2.16 -0.28
N LEU A 75 9.24 3.49 -0.30
CA LEU A 75 9.93 4.28 -1.34
C LEU A 75 11.46 4.19 -1.23
N LEU A 76 11.99 4.03 -0.01
CA LEU A 76 13.42 3.97 0.27
C LEU A 76 13.99 2.54 0.20
N VAL A 77 13.15 1.52 0.39
CA VAL A 77 13.54 0.12 0.27
C VAL A 77 14.06 -0.11 -1.15
N LYS A 78 15.37 -0.32 -1.25
CA LYS A 78 15.96 -0.86 -2.48
C LYS A 78 15.40 -2.27 -2.64
N SER A 79 14.98 -2.60 -3.86
CA SER A 79 14.40 -3.88 -4.33
C SER A 79 15.24 -5.15 -4.04
N LYS A 80 16.36 -5.06 -3.32
CA LYS A 80 17.30 -6.16 -3.09
C LYS A 80 17.38 -6.56 -1.62
N GLY A 81 16.96 -7.78 -1.33
CA GLY A 81 17.32 -8.53 -0.13
C GLY A 81 16.19 -8.79 0.86
N ASP A 82 16.54 -9.49 1.94
CA ASP A 82 15.64 -9.95 3.01
C ASP A 82 14.85 -8.82 3.70
N GLY A 83 15.31 -7.57 3.58
CA GLY A 83 14.68 -6.41 4.19
C GLY A 83 13.25 -6.13 3.72
N PHE A 84 12.94 -6.30 2.43
CA PHE A 84 11.55 -6.14 1.95
C PHE A 84 10.65 -7.27 2.45
N SER A 85 11.15 -8.50 2.45
CA SER A 85 10.37 -9.67 2.88
C SER A 85 10.00 -9.57 4.37
N ALA A 86 10.97 -9.23 5.21
CA ALA A 86 10.75 -9.00 6.64
C ALA A 86 9.78 -7.84 6.88
N LEU A 87 9.93 -6.74 6.13
CA LEU A 87 9.02 -5.61 6.19
C LEU A 87 7.59 -6.04 5.84
N PHE A 88 7.40 -6.69 4.68
CA PHE A 88 6.09 -7.14 4.21
C PHE A 88 5.41 -8.05 5.25
N LYS A 89 6.09 -9.12 5.68
CA LYS A 89 5.53 -10.11 6.63
C LYS A 89 5.05 -9.47 7.91
N SER A 90 5.67 -8.37 8.29
CA SER A 90 5.36 -7.69 9.52
C SER A 90 4.28 -6.62 9.39
N VAL A 91 4.30 -5.82 8.32
CA VAL A 91 3.37 -4.70 8.15
C VAL A 91 2.06 -5.12 7.50
N PHE A 92 2.08 -6.15 6.66
CA PHE A 92 0.89 -6.60 5.95
C PHE A 92 -0.26 -7.02 6.89
N PRO A 93 -0.04 -7.81 7.96
CA PRO A 93 -1.10 -8.13 8.93
C PRO A 93 -1.70 -6.88 9.59
N ILE A 94 -0.88 -5.87 9.87
CA ILE A 94 -1.31 -4.62 10.52
C ILE A 94 -2.15 -3.78 9.54
N LEU A 95 -1.67 -3.62 8.31
CA LEU A 95 -2.41 -2.92 7.25
C LEU A 95 -3.76 -3.58 6.97
N LYS A 96 -3.80 -4.92 6.95
CA LYS A 96 -5.03 -5.69 6.80
C LYS A 96 -6.02 -5.37 7.93
N ALA A 97 -5.58 -5.48 9.17
CA ALA A 97 -6.43 -5.23 10.34
C ALA A 97 -6.94 -3.79 10.40
N GLU A 98 -6.08 -2.80 10.12
CA GLU A 98 -6.47 -1.39 10.09
C GLU A 98 -7.48 -1.09 8.98
N LEU A 99 -7.32 -1.71 7.81
CA LEU A 99 -8.28 -1.50 6.72
C LEU A 99 -9.63 -2.11 7.08
N GLU A 100 -9.66 -3.33 7.62
CA GLU A 100 -10.88 -3.99 8.07
C GLU A 100 -11.57 -3.19 9.19
N SER A 101 -10.80 -2.58 10.10
CA SER A 101 -11.31 -1.67 11.13
C SER A 101 -11.99 -0.42 10.53
N LEU A 102 -11.35 0.20 9.54
CA LEU A 102 -11.93 1.34 8.80
C LEU A 102 -13.25 0.95 8.10
N VAL A 103 -13.36 -0.28 7.58
CA VAL A 103 -14.64 -0.76 6.99
C VAL A 103 -15.73 -0.81 8.04
N ASN A 104 -15.45 -1.43 9.19
CA ASN A 104 -16.46 -1.73 10.20
C ASN A 104 -16.97 -0.46 10.91
N ALA A 105 -16.17 0.62 10.89
CA ALA A 105 -16.59 1.92 11.39
C ALA A 105 -17.66 2.60 10.52
N GLY A 106 -17.91 2.15 9.28
CA GLY A 106 -19.01 2.63 8.42
C GLY A 106 -18.89 4.09 7.92
N ASP A 107 -17.80 4.78 8.25
CA ASP A 107 -17.65 6.23 8.10
C ASP A 107 -17.01 6.66 6.76
N PHE A 108 -16.72 5.74 5.84
CA PHE A 108 -15.90 6.06 4.67
C PHE A 108 -16.28 5.27 3.42
N LEU A 109 -16.73 6.00 2.38
CA LEU A 109 -16.85 5.49 1.02
C LEU A 109 -15.49 5.65 0.34
N LEU A 110 -14.87 4.52 0.00
CA LEU A 110 -13.71 4.50 -0.88
C LEU A 110 -14.20 4.64 -2.31
N ASP A 111 -13.81 5.72 -2.99
CA ASP A 111 -13.85 5.76 -4.44
C ASP A 111 -12.86 4.73 -5.03
N GLU A 112 -13.07 4.34 -6.28
CA GLU A 112 -12.20 3.40 -6.97
C GLU A 112 -10.77 3.97 -7.02
N PHE A 113 -9.80 3.18 -6.58
CA PHE A 113 -8.41 3.62 -6.55
C PHE A 113 -7.77 3.37 -7.88
N ASN A 114 -7.21 4.45 -8.45
CA ASN A 114 -6.57 4.38 -9.73
C ASN A 114 -5.07 4.08 -9.62
N SER A 115 -4.49 3.54 -10.68
CA SER A 115 -3.05 3.28 -10.78
C SER A 115 -2.18 4.53 -10.75
N GLU A 116 -2.73 5.74 -10.91
CA GLU A 116 -1.99 7.01 -10.83
C GLU A 116 -1.34 7.22 -9.45
N MET A 117 -1.89 6.60 -8.41
CA MET A 117 -1.31 6.62 -7.05
C MET A 117 0.08 5.95 -6.98
N LEU A 118 0.47 5.17 -8.00
CA LEU A 118 1.84 4.63 -8.11
C LEU A 118 2.90 5.72 -8.31
N ASP A 119 2.52 6.93 -8.71
CA ASP A 119 3.46 8.05 -8.85
C ASP A 119 3.50 8.93 -7.60
N TRP A 120 2.61 8.69 -6.63
CA TRP A 120 2.46 9.55 -5.46
C TRP A 120 3.47 9.22 -4.36
N ASP A 121 4.04 10.26 -3.77
CA ASP A 121 4.88 10.19 -2.59
C ASP A 121 4.17 10.79 -1.36
N CYS A 122 4.86 10.87 -0.23
CA CYS A 122 4.30 11.48 0.97
C CYS A 122 3.86 12.94 0.74
N SER A 123 4.60 13.69 -0.09
CA SER A 123 4.32 15.11 -0.34
C SER A 123 2.95 15.32 -0.99
N SER A 124 2.49 14.35 -1.78
CA SER A 124 1.19 14.32 -2.45
C SER A 124 0.00 14.38 -1.47
N PHE A 125 0.24 14.12 -0.18
CA PHE A 125 -0.78 14.12 0.86
C PHE A 125 -0.64 15.26 1.88
N PHE A 126 0.44 16.03 1.87
CA PHE A 126 0.71 17.00 2.94
C PHE A 126 -0.23 18.20 2.94
N ASP A 127 -0.76 18.59 1.79
CA ASP A 127 -1.78 19.63 1.71
C ASP A 127 -3.10 19.20 2.39
N HIS A 128 -3.35 17.88 2.45
CA HIS A 128 -4.50 17.30 3.13
C HIS A 128 -4.30 17.19 4.65
N LEU A 129 -3.06 17.11 5.16
CA LEU A 129 -2.77 16.97 6.61
C LEU A 129 -3.29 18.13 7.46
N LEU A 130 -3.31 19.35 6.92
CA LEU A 130 -3.64 20.55 7.70
C LEU A 130 -5.14 20.77 7.89
N TYR A 131 -5.97 20.17 7.05
CA TYR A 131 -7.41 20.47 6.99
C TYR A 131 -8.30 19.22 6.93
N ALA A 132 -7.75 18.02 6.72
CA ALA A 132 -8.54 16.81 6.56
C ALA A 132 -8.93 16.17 7.90
N ASN A 133 -10.05 15.47 7.87
CA ASN A 133 -10.30 14.38 8.79
C ASN A 133 -9.25 13.28 8.54
N LEU A 134 -8.56 12.84 9.59
CA LEU A 134 -7.43 11.91 9.49
C LEU A 134 -7.84 10.52 8.99
N ARG A 135 -9.06 10.06 9.26
CA ARG A 135 -9.53 8.73 8.82
C ARG A 135 -9.58 8.58 7.30
N PRO A 136 -10.26 9.47 6.54
CA PRO A 136 -10.18 9.48 5.07
C PRO A 136 -8.76 9.59 4.52
N LEU A 137 -7.91 10.42 5.15
CA LEU A 137 -6.51 10.56 4.76
C LEU A 137 -5.76 9.24 4.95
N ASN A 138 -5.91 8.61 6.12
CA ASN A 138 -5.32 7.32 6.46
C ASN A 138 -5.69 6.25 5.44
N ALA A 139 -6.97 6.15 5.07
CA ALA A 139 -7.42 5.20 4.05
C ALA A 139 -6.75 5.44 2.67
N LYS A 140 -6.63 6.71 2.24
CA LYS A 140 -5.92 7.06 0.99
C LYS A 140 -4.44 6.71 1.04
N VAL A 141 -3.76 7.02 2.15
CA VAL A 141 -2.34 6.68 2.34
C VAL A 141 -2.15 5.17 2.37
N MET A 142 -3.02 4.42 3.06
CA MET A 142 -2.98 2.95 3.10
C MET A 142 -3.08 2.31 1.71
N VAL A 143 -3.89 2.88 0.83
CA VAL A 143 -4.01 2.35 -0.53
C VAL A 143 -2.78 2.69 -1.35
N CYS A 144 -2.23 3.88 -1.20
CA CYS A 144 -0.92 4.19 -1.75
C CYS A 144 0.15 3.20 -1.26
N ILE A 145 0.12 2.80 0.02
CA ILE A 145 1.00 1.77 0.58
C ILE A 145 0.77 0.42 -0.12
N PHE A 146 -0.48 -0.02 -0.31
CA PHE A 146 -0.77 -1.26 -1.04
C PHE A 146 -0.23 -1.24 -2.47
N TRP A 147 -0.40 -0.13 -3.20
CA TRP A 147 0.21 0.07 -4.51
C TRP A 147 1.74 -0.08 -4.47
N ARG A 148 2.40 0.53 -3.47
CA ARG A 148 3.85 0.38 -3.28
C ARG A 148 4.28 -1.04 -2.95
N LEU A 149 3.51 -1.77 -2.15
CA LEU A 149 3.79 -3.19 -1.86
C LEU A 149 3.72 -4.04 -3.14
N ILE A 150 2.68 -3.86 -3.96
CA ILE A 150 2.56 -4.58 -5.24
C ILE A 150 3.73 -4.20 -6.17
N SER A 151 4.00 -2.90 -6.33
CA SER A 151 5.10 -2.44 -7.19
C SER A 151 6.46 -2.99 -6.74
N ALA A 152 6.72 -3.06 -5.44
CA ALA A 152 7.96 -3.61 -4.89
C ALA A 152 8.07 -5.12 -5.16
N LEU A 153 6.98 -5.87 -5.02
CA LEU A 153 6.93 -7.30 -5.36
C LEU A 153 7.20 -7.56 -6.85
N MET A 154 6.61 -6.75 -7.73
CA MET A 154 6.68 -6.95 -9.19
C MET A 154 7.98 -6.40 -9.84
N SER A 155 8.83 -5.71 -9.09
CA SER A 155 10.06 -5.10 -9.62
C SER A 155 11.06 -6.14 -10.16
N ALA A 156 11.59 -5.90 -11.37
CA ALA A 156 12.50 -6.77 -12.13
C ALA A 156 13.77 -7.24 -11.37
N GLU A 157 14.14 -6.51 -10.32
CA GLU A 157 15.34 -6.80 -9.52
C GLU A 157 15.09 -7.76 -8.34
N SER A 158 13.83 -8.13 -8.06
CA SER A 158 13.45 -9.17 -7.09
C SER A 158 13.58 -10.61 -7.64
N PHE A 159 13.94 -10.75 -8.93
CA PHE A 159 13.97 -12.00 -9.70
C PHE A 159 15.10 -12.97 -9.34
N GLY A 160 15.75 -12.77 -8.20
CA GLY A 160 16.71 -13.70 -7.62
C GLY A 160 16.02 -14.83 -6.87
N ASN A 161 15.46 -15.80 -7.61
CA ASN A 161 15.00 -17.12 -7.16
C ASN A 161 14.00 -17.15 -5.98
N ARG A 162 12.73 -17.41 -6.30
CA ARG A 162 11.56 -17.43 -5.40
C ARG A 162 11.16 -16.03 -4.92
N LEU A 163 10.42 -15.33 -5.77
CA LEU A 163 9.28 -14.57 -5.28
C LEU A 163 8.60 -15.42 -4.19
N ASP A 164 8.33 -14.83 -3.03
CA ASP A 164 7.55 -15.52 -2.00
C ASP A 164 6.12 -15.58 -2.55
N ASP A 165 5.83 -16.61 -3.36
CA ASP A 165 4.52 -16.91 -3.98
C ASP A 165 3.39 -16.73 -2.96
N SER A 166 3.71 -16.95 -1.68
CA SER A 166 2.86 -16.68 -0.52
C SER A 166 2.42 -15.21 -0.40
N MET A 167 3.32 -14.22 -0.52
CA MET A 167 2.99 -12.79 -0.39
C MET A 167 2.07 -12.30 -1.51
N ILE A 168 2.34 -12.73 -2.75
CA ILE A 168 1.48 -12.40 -3.89
C ILE A 168 0.10 -13.00 -3.67
N LYS A 169 0.04 -14.27 -3.25
CA LYS A 169 -1.22 -14.95 -2.93
C LYS A 169 -1.95 -14.24 -1.79
N ASP A 170 -1.25 -13.84 -0.73
CA ASP A 170 -1.82 -13.17 0.43
C ASP A 170 -2.46 -11.83 0.05
N LEU A 171 -1.78 -11.01 -0.76
CA LEU A 171 -2.33 -9.77 -1.29
C LEU A 171 -3.56 -10.03 -2.17
N PHE A 172 -3.47 -10.99 -3.09
CA PHE A 172 -4.57 -11.32 -4.00
C PHE A 172 -5.81 -11.76 -3.20
N VAL A 173 -5.64 -12.72 -2.29
CA VAL A 173 -6.72 -13.24 -1.44
C VAL A 173 -7.32 -12.13 -0.59
N PHE A 174 -6.49 -11.26 -0.02
CA PHE A 174 -6.96 -10.12 0.76
C PHE A 174 -7.81 -9.16 -0.06
N PHE A 175 -7.32 -8.71 -1.21
CA PHE A 175 -8.07 -7.78 -2.07
C PHE A 175 -9.38 -8.40 -2.57
N ALA A 176 -9.34 -9.65 -3.03
CA ALA A 176 -10.51 -10.36 -3.55
C ALA A 176 -11.57 -10.65 -2.46
N SER A 177 -11.14 -10.87 -1.21
CA SER A 177 -12.03 -11.15 -0.09
C SER A 177 -12.44 -9.90 0.70
N SER A 178 -11.84 -8.74 0.40
CA SER A 178 -12.10 -7.50 1.11
C SER A 178 -13.53 -7.01 0.87
N LYS A 179 -14.14 -6.43 1.89
CA LYS A 179 -15.40 -5.67 1.74
C LYS A 179 -15.25 -4.47 0.79
N PHE A 180 -14.01 -3.99 0.59
CA PHE A 180 -13.65 -2.97 -0.41
C PHE A 180 -13.13 -3.56 -1.72
N LYS A 181 -13.46 -4.81 -2.08
CA LYS A 181 -12.97 -5.44 -3.31
C LYS A 181 -13.15 -4.58 -4.57
N HIS A 182 -14.24 -3.80 -4.65
CA HIS A 182 -14.47 -2.87 -5.75
C HIS A 182 -13.37 -1.80 -5.85
N ALA A 183 -12.89 -1.28 -4.73
CA ALA A 183 -11.80 -0.31 -4.70
C ALA A 183 -10.44 -0.95 -5.03
N PHE A 184 -10.29 -2.26 -4.85
CA PHE A 184 -9.07 -3.00 -5.17
C PHE A 184 -9.07 -3.66 -6.56
N ARG A 185 -10.09 -3.41 -7.39
CA ARG A 185 -10.18 -4.02 -8.70
C ARG A 185 -8.96 -3.71 -9.58
N GLU A 186 -8.54 -2.46 -9.61
CA GLU A 186 -7.32 -2.08 -10.35
C GLU A 186 -6.05 -2.71 -9.76
N HIS A 187 -5.98 -2.87 -8.44
CA HIS A 187 -4.85 -3.53 -7.79
C HIS A 187 -4.75 -5.00 -8.21
N LEU A 188 -5.88 -5.71 -8.25
CA LEU A 188 -5.98 -7.10 -8.71
C LEU A 188 -5.56 -7.22 -10.18
N HIS A 189 -6.07 -6.34 -11.04
CA HIS A 189 -5.71 -6.30 -12.46
C HIS A 189 -4.22 -6.02 -12.67
N PHE A 190 -3.66 -5.04 -11.96
CA PHE A 190 -2.25 -4.70 -12.05
C PHE A 190 -1.36 -5.84 -11.54
N LEU A 191 -1.70 -6.43 -10.39
CA LEU A 191 -0.99 -7.58 -9.83
C LEU A 191 -1.00 -8.76 -10.81
N ALA A 192 -2.14 -9.05 -11.44
CA ALA A 192 -2.25 -10.11 -12.44
C ALA A 192 -1.42 -9.80 -13.70
N ALA A 193 -1.47 -8.57 -14.21
CA ALA A 193 -0.77 -8.18 -15.44
C ALA A 193 0.76 -8.07 -15.29
N GLN A 194 1.23 -7.68 -14.10
CA GLN A 194 2.65 -7.51 -13.80
C GLN A 194 3.29 -8.77 -13.18
N CYS A 195 2.50 -9.83 -12.94
CA CYS A 195 3.02 -11.06 -12.41
C CYS A 195 4.00 -11.68 -13.41
N SER A 196 5.26 -11.78 -13.00
CA SER A 196 6.34 -12.28 -13.83
C SER A 196 6.38 -13.80 -13.94
N VAL A 197 5.87 -14.48 -12.91
CA VAL A 197 5.50 -15.89 -12.96
C VAL A 197 4.21 -15.94 -13.75
N SER A 198 4.19 -16.69 -14.86
CA SER A 198 3.03 -16.85 -15.75
C SER A 198 1.69 -16.56 -15.05
N PRO A 199 0.99 -15.45 -15.35
CA PRO A 199 -0.25 -15.07 -14.67
C PRO A 199 -1.28 -16.18 -14.64
N SER A 200 -1.36 -17.01 -15.69
CA SER A 200 -2.19 -18.22 -15.72
C SER A 200 -1.84 -19.19 -14.60
N ARG A 201 -0.55 -19.41 -14.29
CA ARG A 201 -0.11 -20.28 -13.20
C ARG A 201 -0.46 -19.73 -11.82
N LEU A 202 -0.41 -18.42 -11.62
CA LEU A 202 -0.87 -17.82 -10.36
C LEU A 202 -2.39 -17.94 -10.22
N LEU A 203 -3.12 -17.51 -11.24
CA LEU A 203 -4.58 -17.43 -11.21
C LEU A 203 -5.25 -18.80 -11.16
N SER A 204 -4.70 -19.80 -11.87
CA SER A 204 -5.21 -21.18 -11.88
C SER A 204 -5.21 -21.82 -10.50
N LYS A 205 -4.15 -21.61 -9.71
CA LYS A 205 -4.08 -22.11 -8.32
C LYS A 205 -5.31 -21.71 -7.50
N PHE A 206 -5.90 -20.53 -7.74
CA PHE A 206 -7.06 -20.09 -6.96
C PHE A 206 -8.35 -20.88 -7.25
N PHE A 207 -8.47 -21.57 -8.38
CA PHE A 207 -9.65 -22.39 -8.68
C PHE A 207 -9.34 -23.88 -8.82
N THR A 208 -8.07 -24.28 -8.77
CA THR A 208 -7.65 -25.69 -8.69
C THR A 208 -7.33 -26.15 -7.27
N ASP A 209 -6.82 -25.26 -6.40
CA ASP A 209 -6.46 -25.61 -5.03
C ASP A 209 -7.73 -25.79 -4.17
N GLU A 210 -7.76 -26.82 -3.33
CA GLU A 210 -8.87 -27.04 -2.40
C GLU A 210 -8.92 -25.96 -1.31
N GLY A 211 -10.13 -25.60 -0.88
CA GLY A 211 -10.35 -24.67 0.24
C GLY A 211 -10.24 -23.18 -0.11
N VAL A 212 -10.05 -22.82 -1.39
CA VAL A 212 -10.05 -21.41 -1.81
C VAL A 212 -11.47 -20.83 -1.75
N PRO A 213 -11.71 -19.68 -1.09
CA PRO A 213 -13.04 -19.07 -1.02
C PRO A 213 -13.62 -18.74 -2.40
N ALA A 214 -14.94 -18.91 -2.56
CA ALA A 214 -15.62 -18.63 -3.84
C ALA A 214 -15.41 -17.19 -4.34
N ALA A 215 -15.31 -16.21 -3.44
CA ALA A 215 -15.01 -14.83 -3.81
C ALA A 215 -13.65 -14.72 -4.52
N VAL A 216 -12.62 -15.40 -4.01
CA VAL A 216 -11.27 -15.40 -4.60
C VAL A 216 -11.27 -16.12 -5.95
N GLN A 217 -12.01 -17.22 -6.08
CA GLN A 217 -12.18 -17.92 -7.36
C GLN A 217 -12.80 -17.01 -8.43
N VAL A 218 -13.89 -16.31 -8.08
CA VAL A 218 -14.58 -15.39 -8.99
C VAL A 218 -13.67 -14.25 -9.43
N GLU A 219 -12.98 -13.60 -8.50
CA GLU A 219 -12.07 -12.49 -8.84
C GLU A 219 -10.87 -12.99 -9.67
N SER A 220 -10.35 -14.20 -9.41
CA SER A 220 -9.33 -14.84 -10.25
C SER A 220 -9.78 -15.02 -11.70
N LEU A 221 -11.00 -15.51 -11.91
CA LEU A 221 -11.59 -15.63 -13.25
C LEU A 221 -11.82 -14.27 -13.92
N GLN A 222 -12.19 -13.24 -13.14
CA GLN A 222 -12.32 -11.87 -13.67
C GLN A 222 -10.97 -11.30 -14.11
N CYS A 223 -9.91 -11.49 -13.32
CA CYS A 223 -8.54 -11.14 -13.71
C CYS A 223 -8.13 -11.89 -14.97
N TYR A 224 -8.46 -13.18 -15.09
CA TYR A 224 -8.16 -13.97 -16.28
C TYR A 224 -8.86 -13.38 -17.52
N ALA A 225 -10.16 -13.08 -17.43
CA ALA A 225 -10.90 -12.42 -18.51
C ALA A 225 -10.32 -11.05 -18.88
N PHE A 226 -9.90 -10.27 -17.87
CA PHE A 226 -9.21 -9.00 -18.08
C PHE A 226 -7.91 -9.20 -18.87
N LEU A 227 -7.06 -10.16 -18.49
CA LEU A 227 -5.82 -10.44 -19.22
C LEU A 227 -6.06 -10.88 -20.66
N CYS A 228 -7.09 -11.71 -20.92
CA CYS A 228 -7.49 -12.07 -22.28
C CYS A 228 -7.95 -10.87 -23.12
N SER A 229 -8.53 -9.85 -22.47
CA SER A 229 -8.96 -8.61 -23.13
C SER A 229 -7.80 -7.67 -23.47
N LEU A 230 -6.63 -7.84 -22.85
CA LEU A 230 -5.43 -7.09 -23.21
C LEU A 230 -4.93 -7.54 -24.59
N SER A 231 -4.76 -6.59 -25.50
CA SER A 231 -4.45 -6.83 -26.92
C SER A 231 -3.02 -7.30 -27.20
N GLN A 232 -2.34 -7.94 -26.24
CA GLN A 232 -1.01 -8.48 -26.44
C GLN A 232 -1.15 -9.97 -26.80
N ASP A 233 -0.73 -10.35 -28.02
CA ASP A 233 -0.74 -11.72 -28.53
C ASP A 233 -0.11 -12.73 -27.56
N LYS A 234 0.85 -12.27 -26.74
CA LYS A 234 1.51 -13.06 -25.69
C LYS A 234 0.51 -13.69 -24.71
N TRP A 235 -0.51 -12.96 -24.28
CA TRP A 235 -1.42 -13.43 -23.25
C TRP A 235 -2.45 -14.43 -23.78
N GLN A 236 -2.91 -14.27 -25.02
CA GLN A 236 -4.00 -15.10 -25.54
C GLN A 236 -3.60 -16.57 -25.72
N THR A 237 -2.38 -16.83 -26.20
CA THR A 237 -1.87 -18.20 -26.39
C THR A 237 -1.30 -18.82 -25.12
N GLU A 238 -0.56 -18.07 -24.30
CA GLU A 238 0.02 -18.58 -23.04
C GLU A 238 -1.07 -18.90 -22.00
N LEU A 239 -2.07 -18.02 -21.84
CA LEU A 239 -3.14 -18.23 -20.86
C LEU A 239 -3.98 -19.47 -21.19
N LEU A 240 -4.41 -19.61 -22.46
CA LEU A 240 -5.22 -20.74 -22.90
C LEU A 240 -4.47 -22.07 -22.83
N ALA A 241 -3.15 -22.07 -23.10
CA ALA A 241 -2.33 -23.28 -23.04
C ALA A 241 -2.11 -23.78 -21.60
N GLU A 242 -2.11 -22.87 -20.62
CA GLU A 242 -1.91 -23.19 -19.21
C GLU A 242 -3.22 -23.29 -18.40
N PHE A 243 -4.38 -23.13 -19.06
CA PHE A 243 -5.66 -23.27 -18.39
C PHE A 243 -5.89 -24.74 -17.97
N PRO A 244 -6.29 -25.01 -16.71
CA PRO A 244 -6.59 -26.37 -16.26
C PRO A 244 -7.71 -26.98 -17.12
N SER A 245 -7.47 -28.19 -17.64
CA SER A 245 -8.42 -28.96 -18.46
C SER A 245 -9.25 -29.92 -17.64
#